data_AF-A0A240EJP3-F1
#
_entry.id   AF-A0A240EJP3-F1
#
_cell.length_a   1.000
_cell.length_b   1.000
_cell.length_c   1.000
_cell.angle_alpha   90.00
_cell.angle_beta   90.00
_cell.angle_gamma   90.00
#
_symmetry.space_group_name_H-M   'P 1'
#
loop_
_entity.id
_entity.type
_entity.pdbx_description
1 polymer ?
#
loop_
_entity_poly.entity_id
_entity_poly.type
_entity_poly.pdbx_seq_one_letter_code
_entity_poly.pdbx_strand_id
1 'polypeptide(L)'
;MKKRVVIGVVVVALMLIGAGTAYYLGYFNQEEIKPIQSASHFEETDTSDDESTEIAIEPPPAKPLPDHYFVASAFEEVHTQPHSDSTSDGVAYYGEELKVLERAGDWIRIAPIYQLEEGSEEISQWVSTQHLVTQAVPLNGEGWFNVLTQYIEDSDDFMLFHEVFLEASTVLVKQKQCRLSDFEEMKGWVKSINHPDSVYFTYCGGIETEDKVYLNAVTGKLF
;
A
#
# COMPACT_ATOMS: atom_id res chain seq x y z
N MET A 1 13.39 -18.77 -53.30
CA MET A 1 12.88 -17.37 -53.38
C MET A 1 12.01 -16.94 -52.20
N LYS A 2 11.32 -17.85 -51.47
CA LYS A 2 10.41 -17.50 -50.36
C LYS A 2 11.07 -16.95 -49.08
N LYS A 3 12.27 -17.41 -48.68
CA LYS A 3 12.93 -16.94 -47.44
C LYS A 3 13.43 -15.48 -47.50
N ARG A 4 13.86 -14.99 -48.67
CA ARG A 4 14.34 -13.61 -48.84
C ARG A 4 13.20 -12.57 -48.81
N VAL A 5 11.99 -12.98 -49.23
CA VAL A 5 10.78 -12.13 -49.18
C VAL A 5 10.27 -11.98 -47.75
N VAL A 6 10.28 -13.07 -46.96
CA VAL A 6 9.85 -13.03 -45.55
C VAL A 6 10.79 -12.16 -44.71
N ILE A 7 12.11 -12.25 -44.92
CA ILE A 7 13.08 -11.39 -44.22
C ILE A 7 12.89 -9.92 -44.63
N GLY A 8 12.62 -9.64 -45.91
CA GLY A 8 12.34 -8.28 -46.37
C GLY A 8 11.11 -7.64 -45.70
N VAL A 9 10.03 -8.41 -45.53
CA VAL A 9 8.80 -7.92 -44.88
C VAL A 9 9.00 -7.67 -43.38
N VAL A 10 9.76 -8.52 -42.68
CA VAL A 10 10.05 -8.34 -41.25
C VAL A 10 10.92 -7.10 -41.00
N VAL A 11 11.90 -6.82 -41.86
CA VAL A 11 12.77 -5.64 -41.72
C VAL A 11 12.00 -4.34 -41.99
N VAL A 12 11.07 -4.33 -42.95
CA VAL A 12 10.21 -3.16 -43.22
C VAL A 12 9.23 -2.91 -42.07
N ALA A 13 8.68 -3.96 -41.44
CA ALA A 13 7.80 -3.82 -40.28
C ALA A 13 8.54 -3.24 -39.05
N LEU A 14 9.80 -3.64 -38.82
CA LEU A 14 10.60 -3.10 -37.70
C LEU A 14 10.97 -1.62 -37.89
N MET A 15 11.20 -1.17 -39.13
CA MET A 15 11.48 0.24 -39.44
C MET A 15 10.28 1.17 -39.20
N LEU A 16 9.05 0.67 -39.38
CA LEU A 16 7.83 1.46 -39.15
C LEU A 16 7.50 1.64 -37.66
N ILE A 17 7.90 0.69 -36.80
CA ILE A 17 7.71 0.78 -35.35
C ILE A 17 8.76 1.73 -34.72
N GLY A 18 9.99 1.77 -35.25
CA GLY A 18 11.04 2.69 -34.78
C GLY A 18 10.81 4.17 -35.12
N ALA A 19 10.00 4.48 -36.14
CA ALA A 19 9.66 5.87 -36.50
C ALA A 19 8.57 6.47 -35.59
N GLY A 20 7.76 5.63 -34.92
CA GLY A 20 6.68 6.08 -34.03
C GLY A 20 7.17 6.49 -32.63
N THR A 21 8.27 5.93 -32.14
CA THR A 21 8.80 6.24 -30.81
C THR A 21 9.60 7.55 -30.77
N ALA A 22 10.17 7.98 -31.90
CA ALA A 22 10.83 9.28 -32.02
C ALA A 22 9.84 10.47 -32.02
N TYR A 23 8.58 10.25 -32.40
CA TYR A 23 7.55 11.30 -32.39
C TYR A 23 6.97 11.56 -30.99
N TYR A 24 7.15 10.66 -30.03
CA TYR A 24 6.60 10.79 -28.67
C TYR A 24 7.64 11.18 -27.61
N LEU A 25 8.93 11.09 -27.90
CA LEU A 25 10.02 11.42 -26.96
C LEU A 25 10.74 12.75 -27.26
N GLY A 26 10.31 13.50 -28.28
CA GLY A 26 10.91 14.78 -28.67
C GLY A 26 10.21 16.05 -28.15
N TYR A 27 9.13 15.94 -27.36
CA TYR A 27 8.27 17.08 -26.97
C TYR A 27 8.41 17.55 -25.52
N PHE A 28 9.46 17.13 -24.79
CA PHE A 28 9.75 17.62 -23.43
C PHE A 28 11.17 18.14 -23.29
N ASN A 29 11.60 18.97 -24.23
CA ASN A 29 12.70 19.88 -23.97
C ASN A 29 12.18 21.32 -24.05
N GLN A 30 12.58 22.08 -23.03
CA GLN A 30 12.89 23.51 -23.13
C GLN A 30 11.75 24.47 -22.76
N GLU A 31 11.52 24.65 -21.47
CA GLU A 31 11.23 26.00 -20.97
C GLU A 31 12.56 26.70 -20.65
N GLU A 32 12.90 27.60 -21.56
CA GLU A 32 14.04 28.49 -21.53
C GLU A 32 13.98 29.41 -20.30
N ILE A 33 15.00 29.31 -19.44
CA ILE A 33 15.34 30.40 -18.52
C ILE A 33 15.76 31.60 -19.38
N LYS A 34 14.86 32.56 -19.54
CA LYS A 34 15.18 33.84 -20.19
C LYS A 34 16.21 34.59 -19.36
N PRO A 35 17.37 34.96 -19.91
CA PRO A 35 18.35 35.78 -19.21
C PRO A 35 17.87 37.23 -19.27
N ILE A 36 17.53 37.82 -18.12
CA ILE A 36 17.37 39.27 -18.03
C ILE A 36 18.77 39.87 -17.89
N GLN A 37 19.15 40.58 -18.95
CA GLN A 37 20.35 41.40 -19.06
C GLN A 37 20.44 42.45 -17.95
N SER A 38 21.66 42.57 -17.43
CA SER A 38 22.16 43.70 -16.67
C SER A 38 22.19 44.98 -17.53
N ALA A 39 21.62 46.08 -17.02
CA ALA A 39 22.16 47.44 -17.14
C ALA A 39 21.24 48.46 -16.43
N SER A 40 21.66 48.97 -15.28
CA SER A 40 21.85 50.42 -15.07
C SER A 40 22.33 50.67 -13.65
N HIS A 41 23.62 50.98 -13.56
CA HIS A 41 24.19 51.81 -12.51
C HIS A 41 23.62 53.22 -12.69
N PHE A 42 22.84 53.70 -11.73
CA PHE A 42 22.83 55.11 -11.34
C PHE A 42 22.67 55.18 -9.83
N GLU A 43 23.75 55.63 -9.23
CA GLU A 43 23.89 56.12 -7.87
C GLU A 43 23.09 57.42 -7.75
N GLU A 44 22.15 57.50 -6.82
CA GLU A 44 21.84 58.77 -6.15
C GLU A 44 21.15 58.51 -4.81
N THR A 45 21.90 58.85 -3.78
CA THR A 45 21.54 59.05 -2.38
C THR A 45 20.39 60.05 -2.26
N ASP A 46 19.38 59.77 -1.46
CA ASP A 46 19.15 60.37 -0.14
C ASP A 46 17.65 60.36 0.27
N THR A 47 17.44 59.96 1.52
CA THR A 47 16.34 60.30 2.44
C THR A 47 14.86 60.09 2.04
N SER A 48 14.25 59.04 2.60
CA SER A 48 13.04 59.23 3.42
C SER A 48 12.87 58.04 4.37
N ASP A 49 12.87 58.35 5.66
CA ASP A 49 12.55 57.44 6.75
C ASP A 49 11.09 56.99 6.65
N ASP A 50 10.87 55.72 6.32
CA ASP A 50 9.63 55.03 6.66
C ASP A 50 10.02 53.70 7.32
N GLU A 51 10.04 53.73 8.65
CA GLU A 51 10.28 52.58 9.51
C GLU A 51 9.06 51.66 9.42
N SER A 52 8.93 50.95 8.30
CA SER A 52 8.07 49.78 8.21
C SER A 52 8.75 48.67 8.98
N THR A 53 8.41 48.54 10.27
CA THR A 53 8.73 47.36 11.06
C THR A 53 8.19 46.14 10.32
N GLU A 54 9.06 45.45 9.59
CA GLU A 54 8.79 44.14 9.04
C GLU A 54 8.55 43.22 10.24
N ILE A 55 7.28 43.04 10.59
CA ILE A 55 6.88 42.01 11.53
C ILE A 55 7.28 40.72 10.84
N ALA A 56 8.43 40.16 11.23
CA ALA A 56 8.80 38.81 10.91
C ALA A 56 7.69 37.91 11.45
N ILE A 57 6.75 37.53 10.59
CA ILE A 57 5.77 36.52 10.90
C ILE A 57 6.59 35.24 11.01
N GLU A 58 6.93 34.85 12.25
CA GLU A 58 7.55 33.56 12.49
C GLU A 58 6.66 32.50 11.81
N PRO A 59 7.22 31.67 10.91
CA PRO A 59 6.43 30.64 10.27
C PRO A 59 5.80 29.79 11.38
N PRO A 60 4.50 29.45 11.26
CA PRO A 60 3.82 28.67 12.28
C PRO A 60 4.63 27.41 12.58
N PRO A 61 4.74 26.99 13.85
CA PRO A 61 5.54 25.83 14.22
C PRO A 61 5.08 24.63 13.39
N ALA A 62 6.04 23.91 12.80
CA ALA A 62 5.74 22.71 12.03
C ALA A 62 4.92 21.74 12.89
N LYS A 63 3.80 21.25 12.35
CA LYS A 63 2.97 20.26 13.07
C LYS A 63 3.84 19.04 13.42
N PRO A 64 3.74 18.50 14.64
CA PRO A 64 4.48 17.30 15.01
C PRO A 64 4.08 16.16 14.06
N LEU A 65 5.05 15.32 13.72
CA LEU A 65 4.77 14.12 12.93
C LEU A 65 3.85 13.18 13.73
N PRO A 66 2.97 12.41 13.07
CA PRO A 66 2.10 11.44 13.73
C PRO A 66 2.89 10.43 14.56
N ASP A 67 2.31 9.87 15.61
CA ASP A 67 2.93 8.79 16.42
C ASP A 67 2.49 7.37 15.97
N HIS A 68 1.51 7.30 15.07
CA HIS A 68 1.02 6.07 14.47
C HIS A 68 0.48 6.34 13.04
N TYR A 69 0.28 5.25 12.32
CA TYR A 69 -0.36 5.22 11.00
C TYR A 69 -1.29 4.02 10.86
N PHE A 70 -2.09 4.01 9.82
CA PHE A 70 -2.89 2.87 9.38
C PHE A 70 -2.49 2.49 7.95
N VAL A 71 -2.51 1.19 7.66
CA VAL A 71 -2.28 0.67 6.30
C VAL A 71 -3.52 0.95 5.44
N ALA A 72 -3.35 1.63 4.31
CA ALA A 72 -4.46 1.97 3.39
C ALA A 72 -4.47 1.19 2.07
N SER A 73 -3.39 0.50 1.75
CA SER A 73 -3.28 -0.50 0.68
C SER A 73 -3.75 -1.87 1.20
N ALA A 74 -3.97 -2.85 0.29
CA ALA A 74 -4.37 -4.20 0.69
C ALA A 74 -3.40 -4.81 1.73
N PHE A 75 -2.11 -4.58 1.51
CA PHE A 75 -1.03 -4.83 2.46
C PHE A 75 0.18 -3.94 2.13
N GLU A 76 1.06 -3.74 3.11
CA GLU A 76 2.41 -3.21 2.92
C GLU A 76 3.43 -4.27 3.30
N GLU A 77 4.50 -4.40 2.51
CA GLU A 77 5.62 -5.27 2.88
C GLU A 77 6.35 -4.71 4.11
N VAL A 78 6.65 -5.61 5.04
CA VAL A 78 7.50 -5.33 6.19
C VAL A 78 8.91 -5.77 5.84
N HIS A 79 9.86 -4.89 6.12
CA HIS A 79 11.25 -5.01 5.71
C HIS A 79 12.19 -5.10 6.91
N THR A 80 13.29 -5.84 6.78
CA THR A 80 14.28 -5.99 7.87
C THR A 80 15.12 -4.72 8.10
N GLN A 81 15.17 -3.81 7.12
CA GLN A 81 15.90 -2.55 7.15
C GLN A 81 15.10 -1.42 6.45
N PRO A 82 15.39 -0.12 6.69
CA PRO A 82 14.63 1.00 6.12
C PRO A 82 15.00 1.32 4.66
N HIS A 83 14.96 0.31 3.80
CA HIS A 83 15.17 0.43 2.36
C HIS A 83 14.50 -0.72 1.61
N SER A 84 14.14 -0.46 0.35
CA SER A 84 13.31 -1.36 -0.46
C SER A 84 14.02 -2.63 -0.92
N ASP A 85 15.36 -2.66 -0.88
CA ASP A 85 16.18 -3.81 -1.27
C ASP A 85 16.49 -4.76 -0.10
N SER A 86 16.01 -4.46 1.11
CA SER A 86 16.12 -5.35 2.27
C SER A 86 15.20 -6.56 2.19
N THR A 87 15.52 -7.59 2.98
CA THR A 87 14.71 -8.80 3.09
C THR A 87 13.33 -8.48 3.66
N SER A 88 12.28 -9.09 3.08
CA SER A 88 10.92 -9.01 3.64
C SER A 88 10.82 -9.90 4.89
N ASP A 89 10.23 -9.32 5.96
CA ASP A 89 9.90 -9.96 7.23
C ASP A 89 8.37 -10.03 7.43
N GLY A 90 7.64 -10.25 6.33
CA GLY A 90 6.19 -10.39 6.31
C GLY A 90 5.47 -9.16 5.76
N VAL A 91 4.21 -9.00 6.16
CA VAL A 91 3.31 -7.94 5.66
C VAL A 91 2.49 -7.34 6.79
N ALA A 92 2.15 -6.06 6.65
CA ALA A 92 1.16 -5.37 7.46
C ALA A 92 -0.13 -5.23 6.64
N TYR A 93 -1.26 -5.63 7.20
CA TYR A 93 -2.52 -5.76 6.44
C TYR A 93 -3.35 -4.48 6.48
N TYR A 94 -4.25 -4.31 5.49
CA TYR A 94 -5.19 -3.19 5.41
C TYR A 94 -5.87 -2.91 6.77
N GLY A 95 -5.79 -1.65 7.21
CA GLY A 95 -6.39 -1.16 8.44
C GLY A 95 -5.68 -1.52 9.73
N GLU A 96 -4.55 -2.24 9.68
CA GLU A 96 -3.69 -2.40 10.84
C GLU A 96 -3.11 -1.06 11.28
N GLU A 97 -3.10 -0.85 12.60
CA GLU A 97 -2.50 0.32 13.24
C GLU A 97 -1.02 0.06 13.50
N LEU A 98 -0.16 0.89 12.92
CA LEU A 98 1.29 0.81 13.02
C LEU A 98 1.80 1.92 13.94
N LYS A 99 2.32 1.52 15.10
CA LYS A 99 2.94 2.46 16.05
C LYS A 99 4.36 2.79 15.59
N VAL A 100 4.68 4.08 15.56
CA VAL A 100 6.03 4.54 15.18
C VAL A 100 6.95 4.44 16.40
N LEU A 101 7.99 3.62 16.29
CA LEU A 101 9.08 3.57 17.27
C LEU A 101 10.26 4.45 16.86
N GLU A 102 10.53 4.54 15.55
CA GLU A 102 11.63 5.29 14.98
C GLU A 102 11.34 5.67 13.52
N ARG A 103 12.05 6.67 13.00
CA ARG A 103 11.93 7.15 11.61
C ARG A 103 13.30 7.17 10.94
N ALA A 104 13.36 6.68 9.70
CA ALA A 104 14.54 6.75 8.84
C ALA A 104 14.11 7.15 7.43
N GLY A 105 14.19 8.44 7.11
CA GLY A 105 13.62 8.97 5.86
C GLY A 105 12.12 8.71 5.77
N ASP A 106 11.68 8.06 4.68
CA ASP A 106 10.29 7.70 4.43
C ASP A 106 9.88 6.37 5.10
N TRP A 107 10.70 5.82 5.99
CA TRP A 107 10.43 4.56 6.69
C TRP A 107 10.14 4.78 8.18
N ILE A 108 9.28 3.92 8.72
CA ILE A 108 9.01 3.83 10.15
C ILE A 108 9.37 2.45 10.68
N ARG A 109 10.00 2.40 11.85
CA ARG A 109 10.23 1.14 12.58
C ARG A 109 9.02 0.84 13.46
N ILE A 110 8.47 -0.36 13.34
CA ILE A 110 7.23 -0.78 14.00
C ILE A 110 7.44 -1.86 15.08
N ALA A 111 8.63 -2.46 15.15
CA ALA A 111 9.00 -3.44 16.17
C ALA A 111 10.35 -3.09 16.84
N PRO A 112 10.68 -3.67 18.02
CA PRO A 112 12.02 -3.55 18.59
C PRO A 112 13.12 -4.11 17.65
N ILE A 113 14.36 -3.70 17.89
CA ILE A 113 15.53 -4.27 17.22
C ILE A 113 15.87 -5.62 17.85
N TYR A 114 16.27 -6.59 17.05
CA TYR A 114 16.73 -7.91 17.48
C TYR A 114 17.85 -8.44 16.57
N GLN A 115 18.58 -9.44 17.08
CA GLN A 115 19.57 -10.19 16.31
C GLN A 115 19.09 -11.64 16.22
N LEU A 116 19.23 -12.26 15.04
CA LEU A 116 18.84 -13.66 14.86
C LEU A 116 19.84 -14.61 15.55
N GLU A 117 21.13 -14.26 15.46
CA GLU A 117 22.24 -14.96 16.09
C GLU A 117 23.14 -13.96 16.82
N GLU A 118 23.86 -14.40 17.85
CA GLU A 118 24.79 -13.53 18.58
C GLU A 118 25.88 -13.00 17.63
N GLY A 119 25.99 -11.67 17.51
CA GLY A 119 26.95 -11.01 16.64
C GLY A 119 26.55 -10.98 15.16
N SER A 120 25.32 -11.41 14.83
CA SER A 120 24.72 -11.15 13.52
C SER A 120 24.28 -9.69 13.41
N GLU A 121 23.88 -9.30 12.19
CA GLU A 121 23.34 -7.98 11.94
C GLU A 121 22.06 -7.73 12.76
N GLU A 122 21.97 -6.54 13.34
CA GLU A 122 20.76 -6.09 14.02
C GLU A 122 19.69 -5.74 12.98
N ILE A 123 18.52 -6.37 13.12
CA ILE A 123 17.38 -6.16 12.25
C ILE A 123 16.15 -5.72 13.05
N SER A 124 15.16 -5.21 12.34
CA SER A 124 13.87 -4.87 12.91
C SER A 124 12.80 -4.88 11.82
N GLN A 125 11.57 -4.51 12.15
CA GLN A 125 10.48 -4.40 11.19
C GLN A 125 10.28 -2.94 10.79
N TRP A 126 10.46 -2.68 9.49
CA TRP A 126 10.33 -1.37 8.88
C TRP A 126 9.24 -1.38 7.81
N VAL A 127 8.47 -0.30 7.74
CA VAL A 127 7.42 -0.13 6.73
C VAL A 127 7.57 1.25 6.08
N SER A 128 7.40 1.29 4.75
CA SER A 128 7.40 2.52 3.98
C SER A 128 6.16 3.35 4.31
N THR A 129 6.31 4.68 4.45
CA THR A 129 5.20 5.58 4.77
C THR A 129 4.35 5.96 3.57
N GLN A 130 4.73 5.54 2.34
CA GLN A 130 4.12 6.00 1.08
C GLN A 130 2.63 5.71 0.96
N HIS A 131 2.15 4.56 1.43
CA HIS A 131 0.72 4.18 1.38
C HIS A 131 0.07 4.10 2.76
N LEU A 132 0.67 4.78 3.74
CA LEU A 132 0.15 4.86 5.09
C LEU A 132 -0.67 6.14 5.29
N VAL A 133 -1.72 6.04 6.08
CA VAL A 133 -2.60 7.18 6.41
C VAL A 133 -2.64 7.40 7.92
N THR A 134 -2.96 8.62 8.35
CA THR A 134 -2.99 8.97 9.78
C THR A 134 -4.36 8.75 10.43
N GLN A 135 -5.36 8.32 9.65
CA GLN A 135 -6.72 8.09 10.12
C GLN A 135 -7.10 6.65 9.85
N ALA A 136 -7.85 6.04 10.76
CA ALA A 136 -8.33 4.67 10.58
C ALA A 136 -9.14 4.55 9.27
N VAL A 137 -8.80 3.55 8.48
CA VAL A 137 -9.50 3.26 7.23
C VAL A 137 -10.86 2.58 7.51
N PRO A 138 -11.87 2.83 6.67
CA PRO A 138 -13.19 2.26 6.87
C PRO A 138 -13.23 0.77 6.49
N LEU A 139 -13.71 -0.07 7.40
CA LEU A 139 -13.98 -1.50 7.13
C LEU A 139 -15.40 -1.70 6.55
N ASN A 140 -15.79 -0.88 5.59
CA ASN A 140 -17.11 -0.93 4.96
C ASN A 140 -17.09 -0.37 3.53
N GLY A 141 -18.17 -0.63 2.80
CA GLY A 141 -18.33 -0.14 1.43
C GLY A 141 -17.43 -0.84 0.42
N GLU A 142 -17.43 -0.32 -0.81
CA GLU A 142 -16.78 -0.93 -1.97
C GLU A 142 -15.26 -1.08 -1.80
N GLY A 143 -14.58 -0.05 -1.30
CA GLY A 143 -13.12 -0.10 -1.12
C GLY A 143 -12.68 -1.23 -0.21
N TRP A 144 -13.37 -1.42 0.92
CA TRP A 144 -13.14 -2.53 1.83
C TRP A 144 -13.48 -3.88 1.19
N PHE A 145 -14.61 -4.00 0.49
CA PHE A 145 -14.98 -5.25 -0.16
C PHE A 145 -14.02 -5.65 -1.27
N ASN A 146 -13.42 -4.71 -2.01
CA ASN A 146 -12.38 -4.98 -2.99
C ASN A 146 -11.10 -5.52 -2.36
N VAL A 147 -10.74 -5.03 -1.18
CA VAL A 147 -9.62 -5.60 -0.40
C VAL A 147 -10.00 -7.00 0.08
N LEU A 148 -11.12 -7.13 0.78
CA LEU A 148 -11.53 -8.39 1.40
C LEU A 148 -11.72 -9.51 0.37
N THR A 149 -12.24 -9.20 -0.82
CA THR A 149 -12.43 -10.19 -1.91
C THR A 149 -11.12 -10.91 -2.24
N GLN A 150 -9.98 -10.23 -2.26
CA GLN A 150 -8.67 -10.84 -2.54
C GLN A 150 -8.28 -11.94 -1.53
N TYR A 151 -8.88 -11.92 -0.34
CA TYR A 151 -8.62 -12.88 0.73
C TYR A 151 -9.62 -14.03 0.77
N ILE A 152 -10.79 -13.88 0.14
CA ILE A 152 -11.88 -14.85 0.23
C ILE A 152 -12.39 -15.34 -1.13
N GLU A 153 -11.87 -14.85 -2.26
CA GLU A 153 -12.32 -15.24 -3.59
C GLU A 153 -12.11 -16.73 -3.90
N ASP A 154 -11.12 -17.35 -3.24
CA ASP A 154 -10.83 -18.78 -3.33
C ASP A 154 -11.74 -19.66 -2.45
N SER A 155 -12.73 -19.08 -1.77
CA SER A 155 -13.69 -19.83 -0.95
C SER A 155 -14.47 -20.87 -1.76
N ASP A 156 -14.82 -21.96 -1.11
CA ASP A 156 -15.74 -22.94 -1.68
C ASP A 156 -17.09 -22.28 -2.00
N ASP A 157 -17.60 -22.53 -3.21
CA ASP A 157 -18.85 -21.95 -3.70
C ASP A 157 -18.91 -20.39 -3.64
N PHE A 158 -17.76 -19.69 -3.71
CA PHE A 158 -17.67 -18.22 -3.63
C PHE A 158 -18.67 -17.52 -4.57
N MET A 159 -18.74 -17.93 -5.83
CA MET A 159 -19.66 -17.33 -6.82
C MET A 159 -21.14 -17.39 -6.40
N LEU A 160 -21.52 -18.38 -5.58
CA LEU A 160 -22.89 -18.53 -5.08
C LEU A 160 -23.15 -17.70 -3.82
N PHE A 161 -22.16 -17.59 -2.94
CA PHE A 161 -22.32 -17.01 -1.59
C PHE A 161 -21.47 -15.77 -1.32
N HIS A 162 -20.93 -15.11 -2.35
CA HIS A 162 -19.97 -14.00 -2.23
C HIS A 162 -20.43 -12.89 -1.27
N GLU A 163 -21.69 -12.43 -1.35
CA GLU A 163 -22.21 -11.37 -0.48
C GLU A 163 -22.17 -11.80 1.00
N VAL A 164 -22.61 -13.03 1.29
CA VAL A 164 -22.66 -13.55 2.67
C VAL A 164 -21.25 -13.77 3.21
N PHE A 165 -20.30 -14.22 2.38
CA PHE A 165 -18.90 -14.35 2.78
C PHE A 165 -18.26 -12.99 3.07
N LEU A 166 -18.49 -11.99 2.22
CA LEU A 166 -18.01 -10.62 2.46
C LEU A 166 -18.57 -10.05 3.77
N GLU A 167 -19.87 -10.19 4.01
CA GLU A 167 -20.52 -9.71 5.23
C GLU A 167 -20.00 -10.44 6.47
N ALA A 168 -19.97 -11.76 6.45
CA ALA A 168 -19.50 -12.58 7.56
C ALA A 168 -18.03 -12.30 7.91
N SER A 169 -17.14 -12.28 6.91
CA SER A 169 -15.74 -11.96 7.11
C SER A 169 -15.55 -10.52 7.62
N THR A 170 -16.34 -9.56 7.12
CA THR A 170 -16.32 -8.18 7.63
C THR A 170 -16.70 -8.11 9.12
N VAL A 171 -17.72 -8.86 9.54
CA VAL A 171 -18.13 -8.93 10.95
C VAL A 171 -16.97 -9.45 11.80
N LEU A 172 -16.34 -10.54 11.38
CA LEU A 172 -15.26 -11.18 12.10
C LEU A 172 -14.01 -10.28 12.23
N VAL A 173 -13.63 -9.57 11.16
CA VAL A 173 -12.50 -8.63 11.18
C VAL A 173 -12.80 -7.42 12.09
N LYS A 174 -14.00 -6.85 12.00
CA LYS A 174 -14.40 -5.72 12.87
C LYS A 174 -14.41 -6.08 14.35
N GLN A 175 -14.80 -7.32 14.67
CA GLN A 175 -14.80 -7.84 16.03
C GLN A 175 -13.41 -8.25 16.51
N LYS A 176 -12.38 -8.15 15.65
CA LYS A 176 -11.01 -8.61 15.92
C LYS A 176 -10.96 -10.10 16.25
N GLN A 177 -11.94 -10.88 15.79
CA GLN A 177 -11.95 -12.33 15.94
C GLN A 177 -11.07 -12.98 14.88
N CYS A 178 -11.05 -12.42 13.66
CA CYS A 178 -10.19 -12.86 12.57
C CYS A 178 -9.38 -11.68 12.03
N ARG A 179 -8.22 -11.98 11.45
CA ARG A 179 -7.36 -11.09 10.67
C ARG A 179 -7.47 -11.43 9.18
N LEU A 180 -7.00 -10.53 8.32
CA LEU A 180 -6.92 -10.83 6.88
C LEU A 180 -5.96 -12.01 6.60
N SER A 181 -4.88 -12.14 7.36
CA SER A 181 -3.96 -13.29 7.32
C SER A 181 -4.65 -14.63 7.53
N ASP A 182 -5.65 -14.69 8.40
CA ASP A 182 -6.37 -15.93 8.70
C ASP A 182 -7.13 -16.44 7.45
N PHE A 183 -7.78 -15.53 6.72
CA PHE A 183 -8.43 -15.84 5.46
C PHE A 183 -7.41 -16.18 4.35
N GLU A 184 -6.25 -15.51 4.34
CA GLU A 184 -5.18 -15.81 3.40
C GLU A 184 -4.63 -17.24 3.57
N GLU A 185 -4.43 -17.66 4.82
CA GLU A 185 -3.95 -19.01 5.18
C GLU A 185 -5.00 -20.06 4.81
N MET A 186 -6.27 -19.79 5.15
CA MET A 186 -7.38 -20.71 4.89
C MET A 186 -7.89 -20.71 3.45
N LYS A 187 -7.45 -19.74 2.63
CA LYS A 187 -8.02 -19.45 1.30
C LYS A 187 -9.52 -19.17 1.38
N GLY A 188 -9.92 -18.41 2.40
CA GLY A 188 -11.30 -17.99 2.63
C GLY A 188 -12.14 -18.99 3.45
N TRP A 189 -13.34 -19.29 2.95
CA TRP A 189 -14.34 -20.15 3.58
C TRP A 189 -14.35 -21.55 2.95
N VAL A 190 -14.21 -22.56 3.80
CA VAL A 190 -14.15 -23.98 3.39
C VAL A 190 -15.46 -24.67 3.71
N LYS A 191 -15.98 -25.45 2.76
CA LYS A 191 -17.24 -26.18 2.91
C LYS A 191 -17.12 -27.27 3.96
N SER A 192 -18.08 -27.30 4.88
CA SER A 192 -18.13 -28.33 5.91
C SER A 192 -18.69 -29.64 5.36
N ILE A 193 -18.01 -30.74 5.66
CA ILE A 193 -18.49 -32.11 5.38
C ILE A 193 -19.33 -32.70 6.51
N ASN A 194 -19.31 -32.08 7.69
CA ASN A 194 -19.94 -32.60 8.91
C ASN A 194 -21.29 -31.93 9.24
N HIS A 195 -21.69 -30.93 8.45
CA HIS A 195 -22.89 -30.12 8.68
C HIS A 195 -23.84 -30.20 7.48
N PRO A 196 -25.11 -29.75 7.64
CA PRO A 196 -26.08 -29.68 6.55
C PRO A 196 -25.57 -28.86 5.37
N ASP A 197 -26.23 -29.01 4.22
CA ASP A 197 -25.90 -28.27 3.00
C ASP A 197 -25.76 -26.75 3.28
N SER A 198 -24.71 -26.15 2.73
CA SER A 198 -24.38 -24.72 2.81
C SER A 198 -23.83 -24.21 4.16
N VAL A 199 -23.20 -25.09 4.95
CA VAL A 199 -22.37 -24.67 6.09
C VAL A 199 -20.89 -24.66 5.69
N TYR A 200 -20.23 -23.54 5.98
CA TYR A 200 -18.82 -23.31 5.72
C TYR A 200 -18.11 -23.01 7.04
N PHE A 201 -16.79 -23.09 7.03
CA PHE A 201 -15.97 -22.71 8.16
C PHE A 201 -14.67 -22.05 7.72
N THR A 202 -14.07 -21.33 8.64
CA THR A 202 -12.69 -20.86 8.54
C THR A 202 -12.05 -20.98 9.92
N TYR A 203 -10.76 -20.70 10.00
CA TYR A 203 -9.98 -20.70 11.22
C TYR A 203 -9.42 -19.32 11.45
N CYS A 204 -9.49 -18.82 12.69
CA CYS A 204 -9.08 -17.48 13.04
C CYS A 204 -8.20 -17.48 14.29
N GLY A 205 -6.91 -17.19 14.12
CA GLY A 205 -5.94 -17.23 15.22
C GLY A 205 -5.20 -18.56 15.42
N GLY A 206 -5.44 -19.56 14.58
CA GLY A 206 -4.77 -20.87 14.62
C GLY A 206 -5.62 -21.99 14.03
N ILE A 207 -5.06 -23.20 13.94
CA ILE A 207 -5.75 -24.38 13.37
C ILE A 207 -6.52 -25.22 14.42
N GLU A 208 -6.57 -24.75 15.66
CA GLU A 208 -7.20 -25.48 16.76
C GLU A 208 -8.73 -25.37 16.69
N THR A 209 -9.43 -26.29 17.36
CA THR A 209 -10.90 -26.35 17.26
C THR A 209 -11.56 -25.09 17.84
N GLU A 210 -10.95 -24.46 18.84
CA GLU A 210 -11.42 -23.22 19.43
C GLU A 210 -11.34 -22.02 18.48
N ASP A 211 -10.42 -22.06 17.51
CA ASP A 211 -10.20 -21.01 16.51
C ASP A 211 -11.12 -21.17 15.30
N LYS A 212 -11.88 -22.27 15.25
CA LYS A 212 -12.76 -22.59 14.14
C LYS A 212 -14.10 -21.85 14.24
N VAL A 213 -14.46 -21.15 13.17
CA VAL A 213 -15.73 -20.40 13.08
C VAL A 213 -16.58 -20.98 11.97
N TYR A 214 -17.85 -21.26 12.24
CA TYR A 214 -18.80 -21.74 11.23
C TYR A 214 -19.71 -20.61 10.74
N LEU A 215 -20.12 -20.75 9.48
CA LEU A 215 -21.08 -19.88 8.81
C LEU A 215 -22.14 -20.73 8.12
N ASN A 216 -23.40 -20.46 8.42
CA ASN A 216 -24.50 -20.94 7.60
C ASN A 216 -24.76 -19.94 6.45
N ALA A 217 -24.35 -20.27 5.22
CA ALA A 217 -24.39 -19.35 4.08
C ALA A 217 -25.81 -19.01 3.60
N VAL A 218 -26.82 -19.80 3.99
CA VAL A 218 -28.24 -19.51 3.66
C VAL A 218 -28.83 -18.47 4.62
N THR A 219 -28.44 -18.52 5.90
CA THR A 219 -28.99 -17.64 6.94
C THR A 219 -28.07 -16.48 7.31
N GLY A 220 -26.81 -16.52 6.88
CA GLY A 220 -25.77 -15.56 7.25
C GLY A 220 -25.30 -15.67 8.71
N LYS A 221 -25.70 -16.73 9.42
CA LYS A 221 -25.40 -16.87 10.85
C LYS A 221 -24.01 -17.47 11.09
N LEU A 222 -23.20 -16.75 11.89
CA LEU A 222 -21.95 -17.22 12.48
C LEU A 222 -22.21 -18.00 13.79
N PHE A 223 -21.48 -19.09 14.04
CA PHE A 223 -21.60 -19.90 15.26
C PHE A 223 -20.37 -20.80 15.53
#